data_AF-A0A914ZE34-F1
#
_entry.id   AF-A0A914ZE34-F1
#
_cell.length_a   1.000
_cell.length_b   1.000
_cell.length_c   1.000
_cell.angle_alpha   90.00
_cell.angle_beta   90.00
_cell.angle_gamma   90.00
#
_symmetry.space_group_name_H-M   'P 1'
#
loop_
_entity.id
_entity.type
_entity.pdbx_description
1 polymer ?
#
loop_
_entity_poly.entity_id
_entity_poly.type
_entity_poly.pdbx_seq_one_letter_code
_entity_poly.pdbx_strand_id
1 'polypeptide(L)'
;MNNATKNGDKEHNLESNALFYQYEIQPIKGREWIQQHFISLPLKAANYNNRHITLNERISIIERGYRLVPILHERAHTKVRNVRLPQSGSFNVKRVASRTSDDEPVGSTS
;
A
#
# COMPACT_ATOMS: atom_id res chain seq x y z
N MET A 1 -44.01 33.35 30.19
CA MET A 1 -43.95 34.51 29.29
C MET A 1 -42.60 34.54 28.59
N ASN A 2 -42.64 34.41 27.27
CA ASN A 2 -41.79 35.07 26.27
C ASN A 2 -40.39 34.50 25.96
N ASN A 3 -40.41 33.60 24.96
CA ASN A 3 -39.53 33.42 23.80
C ASN A 3 -38.45 34.48 23.52
N ALA A 4 -37.27 34.03 23.10
CA ALA A 4 -36.57 34.58 21.91
C ALA A 4 -35.43 33.65 21.44
N THR A 5 -35.69 33.01 20.29
CA THR A 5 -34.75 32.31 19.43
C THR A 5 -33.62 33.21 18.93
N LYS A 6 -32.38 32.72 18.91
CA LYS A 6 -31.42 33.08 17.84
C LYS A 6 -30.72 31.82 17.34
N ASN A 7 -31.08 31.47 16.11
CA ASN A 7 -30.36 30.56 15.25
C ASN A 7 -28.96 31.13 15.01
N GLY A 8 -27.93 30.33 15.22
CA GLY A 8 -26.55 30.61 14.84
C GLY A 8 -25.90 29.28 14.49
N ASP A 9 -25.81 29.06 13.19
CA ASP A 9 -24.81 28.22 12.54
C ASP A 9 -24.78 26.75 12.97
N LYS A 10 -25.65 25.97 12.31
CA LYS A 10 -25.36 24.57 12.03
C LYS A 10 -24.11 24.52 11.16
N GLU A 11 -22.93 24.65 11.76
CA GLU A 11 -21.72 24.10 11.19
C GLU A 11 -22.02 22.63 10.93
N HIS A 12 -22.10 22.28 9.66
CA HIS A 12 -22.06 20.89 9.23
C HIS A 12 -20.76 20.32 9.78
N ASN A 13 -20.85 19.69 10.96
CA ASN A 13 -19.83 18.79 11.48
C ASN A 13 -19.76 17.66 10.46
N LEU A 14 -18.90 17.87 9.45
CA LEU A 14 -18.35 16.80 8.64
C LEU A 14 -17.57 15.95 9.65
N GLU A 15 -18.29 15.07 10.34
CA GLU A 15 -17.71 13.93 11.01
C GLU A 15 -17.02 13.16 9.90
N SER A 16 -15.76 13.52 9.69
CA SER A 16 -14.84 12.82 8.84
C SER A 16 -14.82 11.41 9.40
N ASN A 17 -15.56 10.52 8.74
CA ASN A 17 -15.42 9.08 8.84
C ASN A 17 -14.02 8.71 8.33
N ALA A 18 -12.98 9.24 8.96
CA ALA A 18 -11.64 8.73 8.89
C ALA A 18 -11.74 7.36 9.56
N LEU A 19 -12.02 6.34 8.73
CA LEU A 19 -12.03 4.96 9.15
C LEU A 19 -10.62 4.65 9.61
N PHE A 20 -10.38 4.81 10.90
CA PHE A 20 -9.11 4.47 11.48
C PHE A 20 -9.05 2.95 11.59
N TYR A 21 -8.16 2.34 10.81
CA TYR A 21 -7.97 0.90 10.81
C TYR A 21 -7.16 0.48 12.03
N GLN A 22 -7.51 -0.68 12.57
CA GLN A 22 -6.55 -1.49 13.32
C GLN A 22 -5.71 -2.27 12.31
N TYR A 23 -4.49 -2.59 12.66
CA TYR A 23 -3.55 -3.25 11.78
C TYR A 23 -2.84 -4.41 12.49
N GLU A 24 -2.49 -5.40 11.68
CA GLU A 24 -1.54 -6.45 12.00
C GLU A 24 -0.27 -6.25 11.16
N ILE A 25 0.90 -6.55 11.72
CA ILE A 25 2.17 -6.59 10.98
C ILE A 25 2.53 -8.06 10.74
N GLN A 26 2.48 -8.47 9.47
CA GLN A 26 2.74 -9.86 9.07
C GLN A 26 4.08 -9.99 8.34
N PRO A 27 4.85 -11.06 8.56
CA PRO A 27 6.08 -11.31 7.82
C PRO A 27 5.79 -11.61 6.34
N ILE A 28 6.66 -11.13 5.46
CA ILE A 28 6.66 -11.46 4.03
C ILE A 28 7.52 -12.72 3.82
N LYS A 29 6.94 -13.76 3.22
CA LYS A 29 7.68 -14.99 2.88
C LYS A 29 8.87 -14.69 1.95
N GLY A 30 10.01 -15.34 2.17
CA GLY A 30 11.23 -15.14 1.40
C GLY A 30 12.07 -13.92 1.83
N ARG A 31 11.74 -13.28 2.96
CA ARG A 31 12.49 -12.17 3.55
C ARG A 31 12.95 -12.44 4.99
N GLU A 32 13.06 -13.72 5.36
CA GLU A 32 13.38 -14.19 6.70
C GLU A 32 14.73 -13.64 7.19
N TRP A 33 15.72 -13.56 6.30
CA TRP A 33 17.05 -13.02 6.61
C TRP A 33 17.00 -11.55 7.07
N ILE A 34 16.11 -10.73 6.50
CA ILE A 34 15.92 -9.34 6.91
C ILE A 34 15.19 -9.30 8.25
N GLN A 35 14.14 -10.12 8.38
CA GLN A 35 13.27 -10.16 9.56
C GLN A 35 14.03 -10.48 10.85
N GLN A 36 15.08 -11.30 10.77
CA GLN A 36 15.97 -11.62 11.90
C GLN A 36 16.56 -10.36 12.56
N HIS A 37 16.84 -9.31 11.77
CA HIS A 37 17.37 -8.04 12.27
C HIS A 37 16.27 -7.13 12.87
N PHE A 38 14.99 -7.48 12.68
CA PHE A 38 13.83 -6.66 13.04
C PHE A 38 12.71 -7.45 13.73
N ILE A 39 13.06 -8.41 14.61
CA ILE A 39 12.10 -9.29 15.31
C ILE A 39 11.04 -8.55 16.13
N SER A 40 11.32 -7.32 16.59
CA SER A 40 10.37 -6.54 17.39
C SER A 40 9.24 -5.90 16.58
N LEU A 41 9.32 -5.89 15.25
CA LEU A 41 8.37 -5.14 14.42
C LEU A 41 6.92 -5.65 14.53
N PRO A 42 6.64 -6.97 14.53
CA PRO A 42 5.29 -7.49 14.75
C PRO A 42 4.64 -7.03 16.06
N LEU A 43 5.44 -6.90 17.13
CA LEU A 43 4.96 -6.44 18.45
C LEU A 43 4.57 -4.96 18.46
N LYS A 44 5.02 -4.18 17.47
CA LYS A 44 4.75 -2.74 17.35
C LYS A 44 3.48 -2.42 16.57
N ALA A 45 2.68 -3.41 16.15
CA ALA A 45 1.46 -3.21 15.37
C ALA A 45 0.50 -2.19 16.04
N ALA A 46 0.40 -2.21 17.37
CA ALA A 46 -0.42 -1.26 18.13
C ALA A 46 -0.08 0.22 17.85
N ASN A 47 1.18 0.53 17.54
CA ASN A 47 1.64 1.90 17.26
C ASN A 47 1.13 2.45 15.92
N TYR A 48 0.51 1.60 15.11
CA TYR A 48 -0.03 1.94 13.79
C TYR A 48 -1.56 1.99 13.80
N ASN A 49 -2.20 1.59 14.89
CA ASN A 49 -3.65 1.52 15.02
C ASN A 49 -4.26 2.91 15.25
N ASN A 50 -5.51 3.05 14.83
CA ASN A 50 -6.35 4.20 15.13
C ASN A 50 -5.77 5.56 14.67
N ARG A 51 -4.90 5.57 13.65
CA ARG A 51 -4.31 6.79 13.11
C ARG A 51 -4.00 6.71 11.62
N HIS A 52 -3.70 7.87 11.04
CA HIS A 52 -3.18 7.95 9.69
C HIS A 52 -1.73 7.48 9.64
N ILE A 53 -1.44 6.55 8.72
CA ILE A 53 -0.10 6.00 8.49
C ILE A 53 0.46 6.61 7.21
N THR A 54 1.62 7.22 7.34
CA THR A 54 2.32 7.89 6.24
C THR A 54 2.84 6.88 5.21
N LEU A 55 3.16 7.37 4.01
CA LEU A 55 3.81 6.55 2.99
C LEU A 55 5.17 6.01 3.47
N ASN A 56 5.97 6.85 4.12
CA ASN A 56 7.29 6.49 4.62
C ASN A 56 7.22 5.37 5.65
N GLU A 57 6.24 5.39 6.55
CA GLU A 57 6.03 4.30 7.51
C GLU A 57 5.69 2.98 6.81
N ARG A 58 4.85 3.01 5.77
CA ARG A 58 4.51 1.82 4.99
C ARG A 58 5.73 1.24 4.27
N ILE A 59 6.54 2.09 3.63
CA ILE A 59 7.76 1.68 2.94
C ILE A 59 8.76 1.09 3.95
N SER A 60 8.96 1.77 5.07
CA SER A 60 9.84 1.36 6.17
C SER A 60 9.50 -0.05 6.71
N ILE A 61 8.21 -0.40 6.79
CA ILE A 61 7.77 -1.76 7.19
C ILE A 61 8.12 -2.80 6.11
N ILE A 62 7.91 -2.47 4.83
CA ILE A 62 8.17 -3.36 3.68
C ILE A 62 9.66 -3.65 3.52
N GLU A 63 10.52 -2.64 3.67
CA GLU A 63 11.97 -2.77 3.59
C GLU A 63 12.51 -3.75 4.64
N ARG A 64 11.85 -3.82 5.81
CA ARG A 64 12.20 -4.76 6.89
C ARG A 64 11.63 -6.16 6.70
N GLY A 65 10.95 -6.41 5.60
CA GLY A 65 10.40 -7.72 5.25
C GLY A 65 9.04 -8.01 5.87
N TYR A 66 8.26 -6.98 6.22
CA TYR A 66 6.92 -7.13 6.78
C TYR A 66 5.88 -6.39 5.92
N ARG A 67 4.61 -6.72 6.11
CA ARG A 67 3.48 -5.99 5.51
C ARG A 67 2.51 -5.57 6.60
N LEU A 68 1.86 -4.43 6.39
CA LEU A 68 0.82 -3.94 7.27
C LEU A 68 -0.56 -4.34 6.70
N VAL A 69 -1.33 -5.11 7.46
CA VAL A 69 -2.63 -5.65 7.05
C VAL A 69 -3.74 -4.99 7.88
N PRO A 70 -4.68 -4.27 7.29
CA PRO A 70 -5.81 -3.70 8.02
C PRO A 70 -6.73 -4.81 8.51
N ILE A 71 -7.06 -4.78 9.80
CA ILE A 71 -8.10 -5.60 10.42
C ILE A 71 -9.42 -4.89 10.14
N LEU A 72 -10.17 -5.43 9.18
CA LEU A 72 -11.51 -4.96 8.88
C LEU A 72 -12.47 -5.51 9.94
N HIS A 73 -12.95 -4.64 10.83
CA HIS A 73 -14.16 -4.95 11.60
C HIS A 73 -15.36 -4.93 10.64
N GLU A 74 -16.35 -5.80 10.83
CA GLU A 74 -17.47 -6.15 9.91
C GLU A 74 -18.34 -4.98 9.41
N ARG A 75 -18.02 -3.72 9.72
CA ARG A 75 -18.54 -2.56 8.99
C ARG A 75 -17.90 -2.53 7.61
N ALA A 76 -18.43 -3.36 6.72
CA ALA A 76 -18.13 -3.40 5.30
C ALA A 76 -18.47 -2.04 4.68
N HIS A 77 -17.51 -1.11 4.71
CA HIS A 77 -17.58 0.06 3.86
C HIS A 77 -17.32 -0.41 2.43
N THR A 78 -18.41 -0.59 1.68
CA THR A 78 -18.38 -0.85 0.23
C THR A 78 -17.67 0.32 -0.43
N LYS A 79 -16.35 0.22 -0.59
CA LYS A 79 -15.57 1.22 -1.31
C LYS A 79 -15.90 1.09 -2.78
N VAL A 80 -16.87 1.86 -3.26
CA VAL A 80 -17.17 1.99 -4.69
C VAL A 80 -15.92 2.58 -5.35
N ARG A 81 -15.12 1.74 -5.98
CA ARG A 81 -13.99 2.17 -6.80
C ARG A 81 -14.52 2.45 -8.19
N ASN A 82 -14.77 3.72 -8.51
CA ASN A 82 -15.04 4.17 -9.87
C ASN A 82 -13.74 4.21 -10.71
N VAL A 83 -13.00 3.10 -10.74
CA VAL A 83 -11.81 2.98 -11.59
C VAL A 83 -12.25 2.36 -12.90
N ARG A 84 -12.33 3.17 -13.95
CA ARG A 84 -12.45 2.68 -15.31
C ARG A 84 -11.05 2.28 -15.78
N LEU A 85 -10.80 0.97 -15.89
CA LEU A 85 -9.62 0.49 -16.59
C LEU A 85 -9.73 0.91 -18.05
N PRO A 86 -8.67 1.45 -18.67
CA PRO A 86 -8.66 1.65 -20.11
C PRO A 86 -8.88 0.28 -20.77
N GLN A 87 -9.86 0.21 -21.67
CA GLN A 87 -10.05 -0.99 -22.50
C GLN A 87 -8.74 -1.26 -23.24
N SER A 88 -8.35 -2.53 -23.30
CA SER A 88 -7.13 -2.95 -23.98
C SER A 88 -7.24 -2.64 -25.48
N GLY A 89 -6.87 -1.43 -25.87
CA GLY A 89 -6.38 -1.18 -27.21
C GLY A 89 -5.13 -2.05 -27.37
N SER A 90 -5.17 -2.96 -28.32
CA SER A 90 -4.05 -3.82 -28.71
C SER A 90 -2.77 -3.00 -28.86
N PHE A 91 -1.89 -3.07 -27.86
CA PHE A 91 -0.54 -2.54 -27.97
C PHE A 91 0.21 -3.43 -28.98
N ASN A 92 0.36 -2.93 -30.21
CA ASN A 92 1.29 -3.52 -31.17
C ASN A 92 2.71 -3.26 -30.69
N VAL A 93 3.19 -4.11 -29.78
CA VAL A 93 4.60 -4.14 -29.40
C VAL A 93 5.37 -4.69 -30.60
N LYS A 94 5.96 -3.80 -31.41
CA LYS A 94 6.99 -4.21 -32.37
C LYS A 94 8.15 -4.76 -31.55
N ARG A 95 8.26 -6.09 -31.53
CA ARG A 95 9.36 -6.83 -30.94
C ARG A 95 10.63 -6.42 -31.69
N VAL A 96 11.44 -5.53 -31.11
CA VAL A 96 12.78 -5.25 -31.60
C VAL A 96 13.62 -6.48 -31.25
N ALA A 97 14.10 -7.19 -32.27
CA ALA A 97 14.99 -8.32 -32.10
C ALA A 97 16.27 -7.87 -31.40
N SER A 98 16.64 -8.58 -30.34
CA SER A 98 17.94 -8.47 -29.67
C SER A 98 19.04 -8.86 -30.66
N ARG A 99 19.93 -7.91 -30.97
CA ARG A 99 21.24 -8.20 -31.56
C ARG A 99 22.09 -8.84 -30.45
N THR A 100 22.14 -10.16 -30.43
CA THR A 100 23.24 -10.89 -29.80
C THR A 100 24.27 -11.14 -30.91
N SER A 101 25.37 -10.41 -30.88
CA SER A 101 26.56 -10.72 -31.67
C SER A 101 27.70 -10.85 -30.70
N ASP A 102 27.72 -11.99 -30.01
CA ASP A 102 28.86 -12.55 -29.31
C ASP A 102 29.10 -13.93 -29.92
N ASP A 103 29.85 -13.98 -31.02
CA ASP A 103 30.50 -15.20 -31.52
C ASP A 103 31.95 -14.83 -31.83
N GLU A 104 32.79 -14.98 -30.80
CA GLU A 104 34.24 -15.12 -30.91
C GLU A 104 34.57 -16.50 -31.50
N PRO A 105 35.37 -16.62 -32.57
CA PRO A 105 36.06 -17.87 -32.87
C PRO A 105 37.51 -17.81 -32.40
N VAL A 106 37.80 -18.65 -31.41
CA VAL A 106 39.11 -18.95 -30.86
C VAL A 106 39.97 -19.68 -31.91
N GLY A 107 41.18 -19.14 -32.13
CA GLY A 107 42.42 -19.69 -32.72
C GLY A 107 42.47 -21.02 -33.50
N SER A 108 43.28 -21.04 -34.59
CA SER A 108 44.50 -21.89 -34.69
C SER A 108 45.24 -21.71 -36.03
N THR A 109 46.54 -21.40 -35.89
CA THR A 109 47.72 -21.87 -36.66
C THR A 109 47.69 -22.03 -38.18
N SER A 110 48.61 -21.34 -38.86
CA SER A 110 49.72 -21.94 -39.66
C SER A 110 50.82 -20.91 -39.85
#